data_AF-A0A535F5N4-F1
#
_entry.id   AF-A0A535F5N4-F1
#
_cell.length_a   1.000
_cell.length_b   1.000
_cell.length_c   1.000
_cell.angle_alpha   90.00
_cell.angle_beta   90.00
_cell.angle_gamma   90.00
#
_symmetry.space_group_name_H-M   'P 1'
#
loop_
_entity.id
_entity.type
_entity.pdbx_description
1 polymer ?
#
loop_
_entity_poly.entity_id
_entity_poly.type
_entity_poly.pdbx_seq_one_letter_code
_entity_poly.pdbx_strand_id
1 'polypeptide(L)'
;MLAPNINETTDTSLQEFTQLIVDLLSLGQKVYQQIHLVGEDICQEVTRATQGSARLFLPYQNSSDGQPDPFPVSVSFPVQFRSRNYGRLDIAPDPQRPGSPALPLSVAQLLAHTCGSLLYSLELTAFIEGQCQRLDSQIPLNLTKREREVLELICRGNDQSAIAEQLHIAPAT
;
A
#
# COMPACT_ATOMS: atom_id res chain seq x y z
N MET A 1 17.75 -34.71 -35.14
CA MET A 1 16.69 -34.23 -34.24
C MET A 1 17.34 -33.30 -33.23
N LEU A 2 17.01 -32.01 -33.27
CA LEU A 2 17.53 -31.02 -32.33
C LEU A 2 16.93 -31.26 -30.94
N ALA A 3 17.76 -31.18 -29.91
CA ALA A 3 17.32 -31.15 -28.52
C ALA A 3 16.55 -29.84 -28.26
N PRO A 4 15.45 -29.85 -27.47
CA PRO A 4 14.79 -28.62 -27.07
C PRO A 4 15.69 -27.86 -26.09
N ASN A 5 15.87 -26.58 -26.35
CA ASN A 5 16.63 -25.63 -25.53
C ASN A 5 15.93 -25.46 -24.17
N ILE A 6 16.51 -26.03 -23.11
CA ILE A 6 15.99 -25.96 -21.73
C ILE A 6 16.07 -24.52 -21.16
N ASN A 7 16.83 -23.62 -21.81
CA ASN A 7 17.01 -22.24 -21.34
C ASN A 7 15.84 -21.30 -21.66
N GLU A 8 15.05 -21.55 -22.70
CA GLU A 8 13.99 -20.60 -23.10
C GLU A 8 12.81 -20.59 -22.11
N THR A 9 12.49 -21.73 -21.50
CA THR A 9 11.32 -21.87 -20.62
C THR A 9 11.53 -21.22 -19.24
N THR A 10 12.79 -21.08 -18.81
CA THR A 10 13.12 -20.52 -17.49
C THR A 10 13.11 -18.99 -17.54
N ASP A 11 13.63 -18.40 -18.61
CA ASP A 11 13.69 -16.94 -18.80
C ASP A 11 12.29 -16.32 -18.96
N THR A 12 11.38 -16.99 -19.67
CA THR A 12 9.98 -16.53 -19.78
C THR A 12 9.29 -16.49 -18.42
N SER A 13 9.50 -17.51 -17.58
CA SER A 13 8.89 -17.56 -16.24
C SER A 13 9.40 -16.46 -15.31
N LEU A 14 10.70 -16.16 -15.36
CA LEU A 14 11.29 -15.12 -14.50
C LEU A 14 10.87 -13.72 -14.94
N GLN A 15 10.74 -13.49 -16.24
CA GLN A 15 10.24 -12.22 -16.78
C GLN A 15 8.77 -11.99 -16.43
N GLU A 16 7.93 -13.03 -16.50
CA GLU A 16 6.53 -12.98 -16.07
C GLU A 16 6.39 -12.68 -14.57
N PHE A 17 7.20 -13.32 -13.71
CA PHE A 17 7.18 -13.03 -12.28
C PHE A 17 7.75 -11.65 -11.95
N THR A 18 8.74 -11.18 -12.70
CA THR A 18 9.27 -9.82 -12.55
C THR A 18 8.19 -8.80 -12.92
N GLN A 19 7.45 -9.04 -14.01
CA GLN A 19 6.35 -8.18 -14.42
C GLN A 19 5.23 -8.16 -13.37
N LEU A 20 4.88 -9.32 -12.78
CA LEU A 20 3.91 -9.40 -11.69
C LEU A 20 4.32 -8.54 -10.48
N ILE A 21 5.60 -8.58 -10.10
CA ILE A 21 6.14 -7.76 -9.00
C ILE A 21 6.10 -6.27 -9.36
N VAL A 22 6.48 -5.91 -10.59
CA VAL A 22 6.42 -4.53 -11.08
C VAL A 22 4.99 -4.00 -11.07
N ASP A 23 4.02 -4.80 -11.50
CA ASP A 23 2.61 -4.43 -11.51
C ASP A 23 2.07 -4.23 -10.09
N LEU A 24 2.45 -5.09 -9.13
CA LEU A 24 2.12 -4.94 -7.71
C LEU A 24 2.77 -3.70 -7.07
N LEU A 25 4.02 -3.39 -7.41
CA LEU A 25 4.69 -2.17 -6.93
C LEU A 25 4.06 -0.91 -7.53
N SER A 26 3.66 -0.97 -8.80
CA SER A 26 2.96 0.11 -9.50
C SER A 26 1.55 0.33 -8.93
N LEU A 27 0.91 -0.73 -8.43
CA LEU A 27 -0.33 -0.62 -7.66
C LEU A 27 -0.10 0.19 -6.39
N GLY A 28 0.96 -0.11 -5.63
CA GLY A 28 1.32 0.66 -4.44
C GLY A 28 1.43 2.17 -4.69
N GLN A 29 1.97 2.56 -5.85
CA GLN A 29 2.07 3.97 -6.25
C GLN A 29 0.73 4.61 -6.63
N LYS A 30 -0.18 3.86 -7.28
CA LYS A 30 -1.53 4.35 -7.62
C LYS A 30 -2.42 4.48 -6.39
N VAL A 31 -2.32 3.51 -5.49
CA VAL A 31 -3.13 3.45 -4.27
C VAL A 31 -2.75 4.55 -3.27
N TYR A 32 -1.51 5.05 -3.31
CA TYR A 32 -1.08 6.25 -2.57
C TYR A 32 -1.92 7.50 -2.89
N GLN A 33 -2.61 7.56 -4.03
CA GLN A 33 -3.45 8.71 -4.42
C GLN A 33 -4.92 8.57 -3.99
N GLN A 34 -5.36 7.40 -3.49
CA GLN A 34 -6.77 7.10 -3.21
C GLN A 34 -6.92 6.27 -1.93
N ILE A 35 -6.63 6.89 -0.78
CA ILE A 35 -6.52 6.23 0.54
C ILE A 35 -7.84 5.69 1.10
N HIS A 36 -8.98 5.92 0.43
CA HIS A 36 -10.30 5.58 0.97
C HIS A 36 -10.92 4.25 0.50
N LEU A 37 -10.36 3.52 -0.47
CA LEU A 37 -10.98 2.29 -1.04
C LEU A 37 -10.04 1.06 -1.13
N VAL A 38 -8.90 1.15 -0.44
CA VAL A 38 -7.71 0.36 -0.73
C VAL A 38 -7.82 -1.17 -0.50
N GLY A 39 -8.62 -1.61 0.46
CA GLY A 39 -8.65 -3.01 0.87
C GLY A 39 -9.26 -3.96 -0.18
N GLU A 40 -10.35 -3.53 -0.82
CA GLU A 40 -11.03 -4.32 -1.87
C GLU A 40 -10.26 -4.24 -3.20
N ASP A 41 -9.69 -3.06 -3.51
CA ASP A 41 -8.88 -2.84 -4.71
C ASP A 41 -7.65 -3.75 -4.74
N ILE A 42 -6.95 -3.94 -3.61
CA ILE A 42 -5.79 -4.84 -3.54
C ILE A 42 -6.21 -6.31 -3.70
N CYS A 43 -7.32 -6.73 -3.10
CA CYS A 43 -7.82 -8.10 -3.23
C CYS A 43 -8.19 -8.42 -4.68
N GLN A 44 -8.88 -7.50 -5.35
CA GLN A 44 -9.24 -7.63 -6.76
C GLN A 44 -7.99 -7.60 -7.65
N GLU A 45 -7.02 -6.73 -7.35
CA GLU A 45 -5.77 -6.64 -8.10
C GLU A 45 -4.96 -7.92 -8.00
N VAL A 46 -4.79 -8.48 -6.80
CA VAL A 46 -4.07 -9.75 -6.61
C VAL A 46 -4.73 -10.86 -7.43
N THR A 47 -6.07 -10.90 -7.42
CA THR A 47 -6.82 -11.87 -8.23
C THR A 47 -6.59 -11.62 -9.72
N ARG A 48 -6.63 -10.37 -10.18
CA ARG A 48 -6.42 -10.00 -11.59
C ARG A 48 -5.00 -10.31 -12.06
N ALA A 49 -4.00 -9.88 -11.31
CA ALA A 49 -2.58 -10.02 -11.63
C ALA A 49 -2.14 -11.49 -11.66
N THR A 50 -2.75 -12.33 -10.83
CA THR A 50 -2.51 -13.78 -10.80
C THR A 50 -3.48 -14.58 -11.67
N GLN A 51 -4.31 -13.91 -12.47
CA GLN A 51 -5.33 -14.52 -13.34
C GLN A 51 -6.24 -15.52 -12.58
N GLY A 52 -6.58 -15.20 -11.34
CA GLY A 52 -7.42 -16.02 -10.46
C GLY A 52 -6.67 -17.14 -9.73
N SER A 53 -5.35 -17.26 -9.90
CA SER A 53 -4.55 -18.31 -9.25
C SER A 53 -4.29 -18.03 -7.77
N ALA A 54 -4.45 -16.79 -7.32
CA ALA A 54 -4.38 -16.42 -5.91
C ALA A 54 -5.53 -15.50 -5.50
N ARG A 55 -5.93 -15.59 -4.23
CA ARG A 55 -6.94 -14.74 -3.62
C ARG A 55 -6.46 -14.23 -2.27
N LEU A 56 -6.44 -12.91 -2.11
CA LEU A 56 -6.12 -12.24 -0.85
C LEU A 56 -7.40 -12.09 -0.02
N PHE A 57 -7.33 -12.48 1.25
CA PHE A 57 -8.41 -12.33 2.22
C PHE A 57 -7.98 -11.42 3.37
N LEU A 58 -8.72 -10.33 3.57
CA LEU A 58 -8.53 -9.38 4.65
C LEU A 58 -9.69 -9.49 5.66
N PRO A 59 -9.43 -9.56 6.98
CA PRO A 59 -10.44 -9.85 8.00
C PRO A 59 -11.45 -8.72 8.25
N TYR A 60 -11.21 -7.51 7.72
CA TYR A 60 -12.04 -6.32 7.96
C TYR A 60 -12.94 -5.93 6.77
N GLN A 61 -13.06 -6.77 5.75
CA GLN A 61 -14.06 -6.54 4.69
C GLN A 61 -15.45 -6.72 5.30
N ASN A 62 -16.22 -5.62 5.33
CA ASN A 62 -17.57 -5.60 5.91
C ASN A 62 -18.42 -6.68 5.24
N SER A 63 -19.07 -7.48 6.07
CA SER A 63 -19.88 -8.66 5.76
C SER A 63 -21.17 -8.36 4.98
N SER A 64 -21.14 -7.53 3.94
CA SER A 64 -22.34 -7.07 3.23
C SER A 64 -22.59 -7.71 1.88
N ASP A 65 -21.65 -8.50 1.33
CA ASP A 65 -21.92 -9.36 0.18
C ASP A 65 -21.71 -10.82 0.56
N GLY A 66 -22.52 -11.69 -0.05
CA GLY A 66 -22.73 -13.09 0.34
C GLY A 66 -21.47 -13.93 0.50
N GLN A 67 -21.64 -15.16 1.01
CA GLN A 67 -20.56 -16.13 1.17
C GLN A 67 -19.59 -16.05 -0.02
N PRO A 68 -18.30 -15.75 0.20
CA PRO A 68 -17.36 -15.62 -0.90
C PRO A 68 -17.38 -16.92 -1.71
N ASP A 69 -17.46 -16.78 -3.03
CA ASP A 69 -17.51 -17.92 -3.95
C ASP A 69 -16.46 -18.97 -3.55
N PRO A 70 -16.82 -20.25 -3.50
CA PRO A 70 -15.90 -21.30 -3.06
C PRO A 70 -14.63 -21.27 -3.90
N PHE A 71 -13.52 -20.91 -3.25
CA PHE A 71 -12.20 -20.89 -3.86
C PHE A 71 -11.48 -22.20 -3.52
N PRO A 72 -11.05 -22.99 -4.52
CA PRO A 72 -10.27 -24.18 -4.24
C PRO A 72 -8.89 -23.77 -3.70
N VAL A 73 -8.51 -24.26 -2.53
CA VAL A 73 -7.23 -23.91 -1.89
C VAL A 73 -6.29 -25.11 -1.94
N SER A 74 -5.11 -24.91 -2.54
CA SER A 74 -3.98 -25.86 -2.48
C SER A 74 -3.05 -25.53 -1.31
N VAL A 75 -2.69 -24.25 -1.15
CA VAL A 75 -1.83 -23.77 -0.07
C VAL A 75 -2.23 -22.35 0.33
N SER A 76 -1.98 -21.99 1.58
CA SER A 76 -2.23 -20.64 2.11
C SER A 76 -0.99 -20.08 2.79
N PHE A 77 -0.77 -18.78 2.64
CA PHE A 77 0.30 -18.04 3.29
C PHE A 77 -0.25 -16.90 4.14
N PRO A 78 0.30 -16.66 5.34
CA PRO A 78 -0.06 -15.50 6.13
C PRO A 78 0.40 -14.22 5.43
N VAL A 79 -0.48 -13.23 5.36
CA VAL A 79 -0.15 -11.90 4.83
C VAL A 79 0.22 -11.05 6.02
N GLN A 80 1.52 -11.04 6.31
CA GLN A 80 2.08 -10.39 7.49
C GLN A 80 3.26 -9.51 7.13
N PHE A 81 3.40 -8.41 7.85
CA PHE A 81 4.55 -7.55 7.78
C PHE A 81 4.96 -7.14 9.19
N ARG A 82 6.25 -7.36 9.52
CA ARG A 82 6.76 -7.29 10.90
C ARG A 82 5.91 -8.19 11.82
N SER A 83 5.37 -7.63 12.90
CA SER A 83 4.54 -8.34 13.88
C SER A 83 3.04 -8.24 13.61
N ARG A 84 2.63 -7.71 12.46
CA ARG A 84 1.22 -7.49 12.13
C ARG A 84 0.72 -8.45 11.07
N ASN A 85 -0.38 -9.12 11.39
CA ASN A 85 -1.11 -9.96 10.45
C ASN A 85 -2.26 -9.14 9.84
N TYR A 86 -2.26 -9.05 8.52
CA TYR A 86 -3.29 -8.38 7.75
C TYR A 86 -4.30 -9.35 7.14
N GLY A 87 -4.01 -10.64 7.11
CA GLY A 87 -4.89 -11.64 6.50
C GLY A 87 -4.14 -12.86 5.98
N ARG A 88 -4.67 -13.45 4.90
CA ARG A 88 -4.07 -14.63 4.27
C ARG A 88 -4.19 -14.56 2.75
N LEU A 89 -3.24 -15.18 2.08
CA LEU A 89 -3.21 -15.37 0.64
C LEU A 89 -3.43 -16.85 0.35
N ASP A 90 -4.54 -17.18 -0.29
CA ASP A 90 -4.87 -18.54 -0.71
C ASP A 90 -4.46 -18.73 -2.17
N ILE A 91 -3.86 -19.88 -2.47
CA ILE A 91 -3.39 -20.25 -3.81
C ILE A 91 -4.23 -21.42 -4.32
N ALA A 92 -4.73 -21.30 -5.54
CA ALA A 92 -5.48 -22.35 -6.21
C ALA A 92 -4.58 -23.55 -6.58
N PRO A 93 -5.14 -24.76 -6.72
CA PRO A 93 -4.44 -25.87 -7.36
C PRO A 93 -4.19 -25.58 -8.85
N ASP A 94 -3.09 -26.09 -9.39
CA ASP A 94 -2.77 -26.04 -10.82
C ASP A 94 -3.80 -26.89 -11.59
N PRO A 95 -4.54 -26.31 -12.57
CA PRO A 95 -5.54 -27.05 -13.35
C PRO A 95 -4.96 -28.24 -14.12
N GLN A 96 -3.69 -28.18 -14.50
CA GLN A 96 -3.00 -29.26 -15.21
C GLN A 96 -2.42 -30.30 -14.24
N ARG A 97 -2.20 -29.91 -12.97
CA ARG A 97 -1.65 -30.77 -11.92
C ARG A 97 -2.32 -30.48 -10.58
N PRO A 98 -3.52 -31.04 -10.32
CA PRO A 98 -4.34 -30.68 -9.15
C PRO A 98 -3.67 -30.91 -7.78
N GLY A 99 -2.62 -31.74 -7.72
CA GLY A 99 -1.83 -31.99 -6.51
C GLY A 99 -0.76 -30.93 -6.21
N SER A 100 -0.59 -29.93 -7.08
CA SER A 100 0.40 -28.85 -6.93
C SER A 100 -0.26 -27.47 -6.98
N PRO A 101 0.31 -26.45 -6.33
CA PRO A 101 -0.22 -25.10 -6.40
C PRO A 101 -0.04 -24.50 -7.80
N ALA A 102 -0.99 -23.66 -8.23
CA ALA A 102 -0.97 -22.94 -9.50
C ALA A 102 0.19 -21.93 -9.60
N LEU A 103 0.71 -21.48 -8.45
CA LEU A 103 1.90 -20.64 -8.36
C LEU A 103 3.04 -21.39 -7.66
N PRO A 104 4.29 -21.23 -8.11
CA PRO A 104 5.45 -21.72 -7.36
C PRO A 104 5.45 -21.18 -5.92
N LEU A 105 5.83 -22.01 -4.95
CA LEU A 105 5.78 -21.64 -3.53
C LEU A 105 6.58 -20.37 -3.21
N SER A 106 7.74 -20.19 -3.84
CA SER A 106 8.58 -18.98 -3.68
C SER A 106 7.87 -17.72 -4.16
N VAL A 107 7.14 -17.81 -5.28
CA VAL A 107 6.35 -16.69 -5.83
C VAL A 107 5.17 -16.38 -4.93
N ALA A 108 4.46 -17.41 -4.45
CA ALA A 108 3.33 -17.25 -3.54
C ALA A 108 3.75 -16.61 -2.19
N GLN A 109 4.90 -17.02 -1.65
CA GLN A 109 5.49 -16.41 -0.44
C GLN A 109 5.88 -14.95 -0.69
N LEU A 110 6.56 -14.68 -1.79
CA LEU A 110 6.94 -13.31 -2.15
C LEU A 110 5.72 -12.41 -2.34
N LEU A 111 4.66 -12.93 -2.97
CA LEU A 111 3.39 -12.24 -3.13
C LEU A 111 2.76 -11.93 -1.77
N ALA A 112 2.70 -12.90 -0.86
CA ALA A 112 2.16 -12.70 0.49
C ALA A 112 2.94 -11.62 1.27
N HIS A 113 4.27 -11.62 1.18
CA HIS A 113 5.12 -10.61 1.79
C HIS A 113 4.94 -9.22 1.16
N THR A 114 4.81 -9.16 -0.17
CA THR A 114 4.59 -7.91 -0.90
C THR A 114 3.24 -7.29 -0.52
N CYS A 115 2.17 -8.09 -0.49
CA CYS A 115 0.86 -7.65 -0.02
C CYS A 115 0.93 -7.12 1.43
N GLY A 116 1.61 -7.84 2.32
CA GLY A 116 1.80 -7.40 3.71
C GLY A 116 2.54 -6.05 3.80
N SER A 117 3.60 -5.87 3.02
CA SER A 117 4.35 -4.61 2.97
C SER A 117 3.52 -3.46 2.42
N LEU A 118 2.72 -3.69 1.37
CA LEU A 118 1.85 -2.68 0.79
C LEU A 118 0.80 -2.23 1.81
N LEU A 119 0.09 -3.18 2.42
CA LEU A 119 -0.94 -2.89 3.43
C LEU A 119 -0.37 -2.12 4.62
N TYR A 120 0.85 -2.46 5.06
CA TYR A 120 1.54 -1.71 6.10
C TYR A 120 1.84 -0.26 5.69
N SER A 121 2.38 -0.04 4.48
CA SER A 121 2.68 1.32 3.99
C SER A 121 1.41 2.17 3.87
N LEU A 122 0.31 1.56 3.42
CA LEU A 122 -0.97 2.22 3.26
C LEU A 122 -1.58 2.62 4.60
N GLU A 123 -1.54 1.72 5.57
CA GLU A 123 -1.95 2.02 6.93
C GLU A 123 -1.12 3.15 7.54
N LEU A 124 0.21 3.11 7.38
CA LEU A 124 1.09 4.15 7.87
C LEU A 124 0.75 5.52 7.25
N THR A 125 0.43 5.52 5.95
CA THR A 125 0.09 6.75 5.21
C THR A 125 -1.26 7.29 5.68
N ALA A 126 -2.28 6.44 5.76
CA ALA A 126 -3.59 6.80 6.28
C ALA A 126 -3.50 7.34 7.71
N PHE A 127 -2.64 6.76 8.54
CA PHE A 127 -2.38 7.25 9.89
C PHE A 127 -1.74 8.66 9.89
N ILE A 128 -0.69 8.87 9.09
CA ILE A 128 -0.01 10.17 8.99
C ILE A 128 -0.96 11.24 8.47
N GLU A 129 -1.71 10.97 7.40
CA GLU A 129 -2.69 11.91 6.85
C GLU A 129 -3.78 12.24 7.87
N GLY A 130 -4.28 11.23 8.58
CA GLY A 130 -5.23 11.46 9.67
C GLY A 130 -4.67 12.34 10.78
N GLN A 131 -3.37 12.24 11.11
CA GLN A 131 -2.74 13.17 12.06
C GLN A 131 -2.57 14.58 11.47
N CYS A 132 -2.14 14.71 10.21
CA CYS A 132 -2.01 16.01 9.55
C CYS A 132 -3.35 16.76 9.49
N GLN A 133 -4.44 16.09 9.10
CA GLN A 133 -5.78 16.70 9.09
C GLN A 133 -6.24 17.15 10.49
N ARG A 134 -5.89 16.40 11.54
CA ARG A 134 -6.15 16.78 12.93
C ARG A 134 -5.32 17.98 13.38
N LEU A 135 -4.10 18.13 12.87
CA LEU A 135 -3.26 19.30 13.11
C LEU A 135 -3.80 20.52 12.36
N ASP A 136 -4.17 20.38 11.08
CA ASP A 136 -4.73 21.46 10.25
C ASP A 136 -6.06 21.99 10.81
N SER A 137 -6.88 21.13 11.39
CA SER A 137 -8.12 21.53 12.09
C SER A 137 -7.88 22.19 13.46
N GLN A 138 -6.69 22.03 14.05
CA GLN A 138 -6.28 22.68 15.30
C GLN A 138 -5.52 23.99 15.08
N ILE A 139 -4.99 24.23 13.89
CA ILE A 139 -4.45 25.54 13.51
C ILE A 139 -5.64 26.50 13.40
N PRO A 140 -5.70 27.60 14.18
CA PRO A 140 -6.76 28.58 14.04
C PRO A 140 -6.77 29.09 12.60
N LEU A 141 -7.83 28.76 11.85
CA LEU A 141 -7.96 29.09 10.42
C LEU A 141 -7.98 30.62 10.15
N ASN A 142 -8.05 31.43 11.20
CA ASN A 142 -8.21 32.87 11.13
C ASN A 142 -7.01 33.59 11.76
N LEU A 143 -5.82 33.36 11.22
CA LEU A 143 -4.74 34.32 11.42
C LEU A 143 -5.16 35.65 10.81
N THR A 144 -5.17 36.69 11.62
CA THR A 144 -5.27 38.07 11.13
C THR A 144 -4.12 38.36 10.18
N LYS A 145 -4.29 39.37 9.31
CA LYS A 145 -3.24 39.78 8.37
C LYS A 145 -1.89 40.03 9.08
N ARG A 146 -1.96 40.57 10.30
CA ARG A 146 -0.79 40.89 11.15
C ARG A 146 -0.09 39.63 11.66
N GLU A 147 -0.83 38.64 12.16
CA GLU A 147 -0.25 37.38 12.64
C GLU A 147 0.37 36.57 11.51
N ARG A 148 -0.19 36.66 10.29
CA ARG A 148 0.40 36.05 9.08
C ARG A 148 1.73 36.70 8.70
N GLU A 149 1.81 38.03 8.74
CA GLU A 149 3.06 38.77 8.51
C GLU A 149 4.14 38.40 9.54
N VAL A 150 3.77 38.25 10.82
CA VAL A 150 4.68 37.80 11.88
C VAL A 150 5.18 36.37 11.60
N LEU A 151 4.29 35.43 11.30
CA LEU A 151 4.65 34.03 10.99
C LEU A 151 5.57 33.94 9.77
N GLU A 152 5.33 34.74 8.73
CA GLU A 152 6.18 34.75 7.54
C GLU A 152 7.61 35.23 7.86
N LEU A 153 7.75 36.21 8.75
CA LEU A 153 9.06 36.68 9.20
C LEU A 153 9.78 35.67 10.10
N ILE A 154 9.06 34.94 10.95
CA ILE A 154 9.62 33.83 11.75
C ILE A 154 10.15 32.73 10.81
N CYS A 155 9.37 32.33 9.80
CA CYS A 155 9.79 31.32 8.82
C CYS A 155 11.02 31.74 8.00
N ARG A 156 11.27 33.05 7.86
CA ARG A 156 12.47 33.61 7.22
C ARG A 156 13.68 33.68 8.17
N GLY A 157 13.53 33.24 9.42
CA GLY A 157 14.60 33.20 10.42
C GLY A 157 14.80 34.50 11.20
N ASN A 158 13.85 35.43 11.16
CA ASN A 158 13.92 36.64 11.97
C ASN A 158 13.58 36.33 13.43
N ASP A 159 14.34 36.90 14.35
CA ASP A 159 14.02 36.84 15.78
C ASP A 159 12.93 37.84 16.17
N GLN A 160 12.40 37.72 17.39
CA GLN A 160 11.32 38.60 17.87
C GLN A 160 11.68 40.10 17.82
N SER A 161 12.96 40.45 17.97
CA SER A 161 13.40 41.84 18.02
C SER A 161 13.43 42.44 16.61
N ALA A 162 13.97 41.70 15.64
CA ALA A 162 13.96 42.05 14.23
C ALA A 162 12.52 42.16 13.69
N ILE A 163 11.63 41.24 14.10
CA ILE A 163 10.21 41.29 13.71
C ILE A 163 9.51 42.52 14.28
N ALA A 164 9.72 42.82 15.58
CA ALA A 164 9.14 43.97 16.24
C ALA A 164 9.58 45.30 15.59
N GLU A 165 10.86 45.39 15.22
CA GLU A 165 11.43 46.55 14.52
C GLU A 165 10.84 46.69 13.11
N GLN A 166 10.75 45.59 12.35
CA GLN A 166 10.30 45.57 10.96
C GLN A 166 8.78 45.80 10.82
N LEU A 167 7.99 45.44 11.83
CA LEU A 167 6.54 45.64 11.86
C LEU A 167 6.11 46.86 12.70
N HIS A 168 7.06 47.60 13.28
CA HIS A 168 6.82 48.73 14.20
C HIS A 168 5.85 48.39 15.34
N ILE A 169 6.07 47.24 15.99
CA ILE A 169 5.26 46.77 17.13
C ILE A 169 6.12 46.70 18.39
N ALA A 170 5.50 46.81 19.57
CA ALA A 170 6.21 46.59 20.82
C ALA A 170 6.53 45.08 20.96
N PRO A 171 7.73 44.69 21.46
CA PRO A 171 8.18 43.29 21.50
C PRO A 171 7.32 42.33 22.35
N ALA A 172 6.35 42.85 23.11
CA ALA A 172 5.55 42.09 24.07
C ALA A 172 4.22 41.55 23.50
N THR A 173 4.07 41.52 22.17
CA THR A 173 2.87 41.02 21.46
C THR A 173 3.21 39.75 20.71
#